data_AF-A0A917P5Y4-F1
#
_entry.id   AF-A0A917P5Y4-F1
#
_cell.length_a   1.000
_cell.length_b   1.000
_cell.length_c   1.000
_cell.angle_alpha   90.00
_cell.angle_beta   90.00
_cell.angle_gamma   90.00
#
_symmetry.space_group_name_H-M   'P 1'
#
loop_
_entity.id
_entity.type
_entity.pdbx_description
1 polymer ?
#
loop_
_entity_poly.entity_id
_entity_poly.type
_entity_poly.pdbx_seq_one_letter_code
_entity_poly.pdbx_strand_id
1 'polypeptide(L)' 'MALWLFVILILCSASFVLYLTYGPLRRAPNVASLRLVAAVQYLAAVVLAVARLLGKA' A
#
# COMPACT_ATOMS: atom_id res chain seq x y z
N MET A 1 15.06 -11.20 4.56
CA MET A 1 15.32 -9.76 4.73
C MET A 1 14.78 -8.93 3.57
N ALA A 2 15.07 -9.26 2.31
CA ALA A 2 14.55 -8.52 1.14
C ALA A 2 13.02 -8.39 1.09
N LEU A 3 12.28 -9.45 1.47
CA LEU A 3 10.82 -9.42 1.47
C LEU A 3 10.24 -8.40 2.47
N TRP A 4 10.85 -8.24 3.64
CA TRP A 4 10.43 -7.24 4.63
C TRP A 4 10.68 -5.82 4.13
N LEU A 5 11.79 -5.57 3.44
CA LEU A 5 12.04 -4.29 2.77
C LEU A 5 10.98 -4.00 1.70
N PHE A 6 10.56 -5.01 0.95
CA PHE A 6 9.52 -4.88 -0.05
C PHE A 6 8.15 -4.56 0.58
N VAL A 7 7.79 -5.23 1.68
CA VAL A 7 6.58 -4.92 2.46
C VAL A 7 6.61 -3.47 2.95
N ILE A 8 7.72 -3.00 3.51
CA ILE A 8 7.88 -1.61 3.96
C ILE A 8 7.74 -0.63 2.79
N LEU A 9 8.34 -0.93 1.63
CA LEU A 9 8.23 -0.10 0.43
C LEU A 9 6.76 0.02 -0.03
N ILE A 10 6.01 -1.08 -0.04
CA ILE A 10 4.58 -1.09 -0.39
C ILE A 10 3.79 -0.23 0.62
N LEU A 11 4.05 -0.38 1.92
CA LEU A 11 3.37 0.41 2.95
C LEU A 11 3.66 1.91 2.80
N CYS A 12 4.91 2.29 2.56
CA CYS A 12 5.31 3.68 2.30
C CYS A 12 4.62 4.22 1.04
N SER A 13 4.61 3.45 -0.05
CA SER A 13 3.94 3.80 -1.30
C SER A 13 2.44 4.04 -1.09
N ALA A 14 1.74 3.09 -0.45
CA ALA A 14 0.32 3.20 -0.16
C ALA A 14 0.01 4.42 0.74
N SER A 15 0.84 4.66 1.76
CA SER A 15 0.72 5.81 2.65
C SER A 15 0.90 7.13 1.91
N PHE A 16 1.85 7.19 0.97
CA PHE A 16 2.09 8.38 0.14
C PHE A 16 0.92 8.66 -0.80
N VAL A 17 0.36 7.63 -1.45
CA VAL A 17 -0.85 7.77 -2.25
C VAL A 17 -2.01 8.28 -1.39
N LEU A 18 -2.21 7.73 -0.20
CA LEU A 18 -3.26 8.22 0.71
C LEU A 18 -3.01 9.68 1.11
N TYR A 19 -1.78 10.03 1.51
CA TYR A 19 -1.41 11.41 1.82
C TYR A 19 -1.75 12.38 0.68
N LEU A 20 -1.40 12.02 -0.55
CA LEU A 20 -1.74 12.81 -1.73
C LEU A 20 -3.26 12.92 -1.94
N THR A 21 -4.01 11.83 -1.74
CA THR A 21 -5.48 11.82 -1.91
C THR A 21 -6.25 12.52 -0.80
N TYR A 22 -5.67 12.72 0.39
CA TYR A 22 -6.26 13.50 1.48
C TYR A 22 -5.81 14.96 1.49
N GLY A 23 -4.61 15.25 0.99
CA GLY A 23 -4.07 16.61 0.89
C GLY A 23 -4.30 17.23 -0.50
N PRO A 24 -3.26 17.27 -1.35
CA PRO A 24 -3.24 18.06 -2.59
C PRO A 24 -4.21 17.58 -3.67
N LEU A 25 -4.47 16.27 -3.77
CA LEU A 25 -5.31 15.68 -4.81
C LEU A 25 -6.75 15.40 -4.33
N ARG A 26 -7.16 15.96 -3.18
CA ARG A 26 -8.49 15.68 -2.60
C ARG A 26 -9.67 16.06 -3.49
N ARG A 27 -9.47 17.00 -4.42
CA ARG A 27 -10.48 17.45 -5.39
C ARG A 27 -10.31 16.84 -6.78
N ALA A 28 -9.32 15.96 -6.97
CA ALA A 28 -9.13 15.29 -8.24
C ALA A 28 -10.33 14.37 -8.51
N PRO A 29 -10.86 14.33 -9.74
CA PRO A 29 -12.01 13.49 -10.09
C PRO A 29 -11.75 11.99 -9.83
N ASN A 30 -10.47 11.60 -9.81
CA ASN A 30 -10.03 10.21 -9.75
C ASN A 30 -9.63 9.79 -8.32
N VAL A 31 -9.88 10.63 -7.31
CA VAL A 31 -9.38 10.43 -5.94
C VAL A 31 -9.86 9.11 -5.32
N ALA A 32 -11.10 8.70 -5.64
CA ALA A 32 -11.66 7.43 -5.17
C ALA A 32 -10.88 6.22 -5.73
N SER A 33 -10.55 6.25 -7.02
CA SER A 33 -9.75 5.20 -7.68
C SER A 33 -8.36 5.10 -7.08
N LEU A 34 -7.70 6.24 -6.80
CA LEU A 34 -6.38 6.27 -6.16
C LEU A 34 -6.42 5.69 -4.74
N ARG A 35 -7.47 5.97 -3.96
CA ARG A 35 -7.66 5.37 -2.63
C ARG A 35 -7.91 3.86 -2.71
N LEU A 36 -8.66 3.39 -3.71
CA LEU A 36 -8.86 1.97 -3.97
C LEU A 36 -7.54 1.26 -4.26
N VAL A 37 -6.69 1.86 -5.10
CA VAL A 37 -5.35 1.32 -5.40
C VAL A 37 -4.48 1.28 -4.13
N ALA A 38 -4.54 2.30 -3.28
CA ALA A 38 -3.83 2.28 -2.00
C ALA A 38 -4.34 1.18 -1.06
N ALA A 39 -5.66 0.95 -1.01
CA ALA A 39 -6.24 -0.14 -0.21
C ALA A 39 -5.77 -1.53 -0.68
N VAL A 40 -5.69 -1.75 -2.00
CA VAL A 40 -5.15 -2.98 -2.58
C VAL A 40 -3.66 -3.15 -2.24
N GLN A 41 -2.88 -2.07 -2.23
CA GLN A 41 -1.47 -2.13 -1.81
C GLN A 41 -1.33 -2.57 -0.34
N TYR A 42 -2.17 -2.06 0.58
CA TYR A 42 -2.16 -2.54 1.95
C TYR A 42 -2.52 -4.02 2.06
N LEU A 43 -3.52 -4.49 1.29
CA LEU A 43 -3.85 -5.91 1.24
C LEU A 43 -2.67 -6.76 0.75
N ALA A 44 -1.99 -6.32 -0.32
CA ALA A 44 -0.80 -7.01 -0.82
C ALA A 44 0.32 -7.08 0.23
N ALA A 45 0.57 -5.98 0.96
CA ALA A 45 1.55 -5.95 2.05
C ALA A 45 1.17 -6.95 3.17
N VAL A 46 -0.11 -7.04 3.54
CA VAL A 46 -0.60 -8.00 4.54
C VAL A 46 -0.41 -9.44 4.04
N VAL A 47 -0.78 -9.74 2.79
CA VAL A 47 -0.62 -11.09 2.24
C VAL A 47 0.86 -11.50 2.20
N LEU A 48 1.76 -10.60 1.79
CA LEU A 48 3.20 -10.86 1.77
C LEU A 48 3.77 -11.07 3.19
N ALA A 49 3.36 -10.23 4.14
CA ALA A 49 3.78 -10.37 5.54
C ALA A 49 3.29 -11.70 6.13
N VAL A 50 2.02 -12.07 5.90
CA VAL A 50 1.44 -13.34 6.36
C VAL A 50 2.12 -14.53 5.68
N ALA A 51 2.36 -14.47 4.37
CA ALA A 51 3.07 -15.53 3.65
C ALA A 51 4.47 -15.79 4.22
N ARG A 52 5.17 -14.71 4.61
CA ARG A 52 6.47 -14.79 5.28
C ARG A 52 6.39 -15.38 6.67
N LEU A 53 5.39 -14.98 7.46
CA LEU A 53 5.16 -15.49 8.81
C LEU A 53 4.80 -17.00 8.80
N LEU A 54 4.06 -17.44 7.78
CA LEU A 54 3.74 -18.85 7.55
C LEU A 54 4.90 -19.67 6.94
N GLY A 55 6.07 -19.05 6.72
CA GLY A 55 7.24 -19.72 6.15
C GLY A 55 7.09 -20.13 4.68
N LYS A 56 6.10 -19.59 3.95
CA LYS A 56 5.87 -19.89 2.54
C LYS A 56 6.68 -19.01 1.58
N ALA A 57 7.41 -18.05 2.12
CA ALA A 57 8.31 -17.11 1.44
C ALA A 57 9.42 -16.72 2.42
#